data_AF-A0A7J3CJ44-F1
#
_entry.id   AF-A0A7J3CJ44-F1
#
_cell.length_a   1.000
_cell.length_b   1.000
_cell.length_c   1.000
_cell.angle_alpha   90.00
_cell.angle_beta   90.00
_cell.angle_gamma   90.00
#
_symmetry.space_group_name_H-M   'P 1'
#
loop_
_entity.id
_entity.type
_entity.pdbx_description
1 polymer ?
#
loop_
_entity_poly.entity_id
_entity_poly.type
_entity_poly.pdbx_seq_one_letter_code
_entity_poly.pdbx_strand_id
1 'polypeptide(L)' 'MSKKDKKEKKENKREIHVVNIVVSSSLKHEIPLEKMAATLSNTEYNPEQFPGLVI' A
#
# COMPACT_ATOMS: atom_id res chain seq x y z
N MET A 1 46.81 31.05 19.77
CA MET A 1 45.35 31.21 19.92
C MET A 1 44.66 30.40 18.84
N SER A 2 43.92 29.39 19.27
CA SER A 2 43.27 28.36 18.44
C SER A 2 42.21 28.94 17.51
N LYS A 3 42.36 28.72 16.20
CA LYS A 3 41.22 28.75 15.29
C LYS A 3 40.52 27.40 15.40
N LYS A 4 39.42 27.40 16.15
CA LYS A 4 38.52 26.26 16.40
C LYS A 4 38.16 25.57 15.08
N ASP A 5 38.56 24.31 14.94
CA ASP A 5 38.04 23.39 13.94
C ASP A 5 36.52 23.29 14.09
N LYS A 6 35.78 23.93 13.18
CA LYS A 6 34.33 23.81 13.10
C LYS A 6 34.05 22.50 12.35
N LYS A 7 34.11 21.38 13.07
CA LYS A 7 33.72 20.06 12.56
C LYS A 7 32.21 20.06 12.40
N GLU A 8 31.72 20.44 11.21
CA GLU A 8 30.31 20.32 10.83
C GLU A 8 29.92 18.83 10.92
N LYS A 9 29.10 18.48 11.91
CA LYS A 9 28.44 17.18 11.98
C LYS A 9 27.50 17.11 10.77
N LYS A 10 27.93 16.46 9.69
CA LYS A 10 27.03 16.01 8.61
C LYS A 10 26.01 15.07 9.24
N GLU A 11 24.80 15.56 9.48
CA GLU A 11 23.65 14.69 9.72
C GLU A 11 23.46 13.87 8.44
N ASN A 12 23.76 12.58 8.52
CA ASN A 12 23.49 11.64 7.44
C ASN A 12 21.97 11.47 7.33
N LYS A 13 21.33 12.38 6.60
CA LYS A 13 19.90 12.34 6.32
C LYS A 13 19.65 11.18 5.36
N ARG A 14 19.15 10.07 5.89
CA ARG A 14 18.75 8.91 5.09
C ARG A 14 17.50 9.28 4.31
N GLU A 15 17.53 9.06 3.01
CA GLU A 15 16.36 9.19 2.15
C GLU A 15 15.51 7.93 2.30
N ILE A 16 14.27 8.09 2.77
CA ILE A 16 13.31 6.99 2.91
C ILE A 16 12.37 7.06 1.71
N HIS A 17 12.29 5.97 0.94
CA HIS A 17 11.34 5.81 -0.16
C HIS A 17 10.32 4.74 0.20
N VAL A 18 9.04 5.12 0.20
CA VAL A 18 7.94 4.16 0.32
C VAL A 18 7.69 3.57 -1.06
N VAL A 19 7.77 2.24 -1.15
CA VAL A 19 7.65 1.50 -2.43
C VAL A 19 6.29 0.86 -2.63
N ASN A 20 5.57 0.60 -1.54
CA ASN A 20 4.23 0.03 -1.57
C ASN A 20 3.50 0.37 -0.26
N ILE A 21 2.17 0.48 -0.33
CA ILE A 21 1.30 0.66 0.83
C ILE A 21 0.13 -0.30 0.68
N VAL A 22 -0.16 -1.08 1.73
CA VAL A 22 -1.34 -1.94 1.81
C VAL A 22 -2.26 -1.38 2.88
N VAL A 23 -3.54 -1.23 2.56
CA VAL A 23 -4.57 -0.70 3.45
C VAL A 23 -5.73 -1.69 3.53
N SER A 24 -6.32 -1.83 4.71
CA SER A 24 -7.56 -2.58 4.92
C SER A 24 -8.68 -1.64 5.36
N SER A 25 -9.90 -1.92 4.91
CA SER A 25 -11.12 -1.23 5.33
C SER A 25 -12.27 -2.22 5.36
N SER A 26 -13.26 -1.99 6.23
CA SER A 26 -14.46 -2.81 6.33
C SER A 26 -15.68 -2.01 5.90
N LEU A 27 -16.41 -2.54 4.93
CA LEU A 27 -17.67 -1.94 4.48
C LEU A 27 -18.82 -2.19 5.46
N LYS A 28 -18.67 -3.09 6.45
CA LYS A 28 -19.70 -3.48 7.43
C LYS A 28 -21.03 -3.94 6.83
N HIS A 29 -21.02 -4.41 5.59
CA HIS A 29 -22.18 -4.95 4.88
C HIS A 29 -21.77 -6.23 4.15
N GLU A 30 -22.73 -7.12 3.94
CA GLU A 30 -22.53 -8.30 3.08
C GLU A 30 -22.46 -7.88 1.62
N ILE A 31 -21.53 -8.48 0.88
CA ILE A 31 -21.24 -8.12 -0.50
C ILE A 31 -21.48 -9.34 -1.40
N PRO A 32 -22.39 -9.27 -2.39
CA PRO A 32 -22.66 -10.39 -3.29
C PRO A 32 -21.62 -10.46 -4.41
N LEU A 33 -20.53 -11.21 -4.18
CA LEU A 33 -19.36 -11.27 -5.07
C LEU A 33 -19.72 -11.73 -6.49
N GLU A 34 -20.59 -12.74 -6.64
CA GLU A 34 -21.02 -13.27 -7.94
C GLU A 34 -21.75 -12.21 -8.77
N LYS A 35 -22.62 -11.43 -8.12
CA LYS A 35 -23.37 -10.36 -8.80
C LYS A 35 -22.45 -9.20 -9.17
N MET A 36 -21.49 -8.87 -8.31
CA MET A 36 -20.53 -7.81 -8.58
C MET A 36 -19.64 -8.17 -9.77
N ALA A 37 -19.12 -9.40 -9.80
CA ALA A 37 -18.30 -9.89 -10.90
C ALA A 37 -19.05 -9.88 -12.26
N ALA A 38 -20.35 -10.15 -12.25
CA ALA A 38 -21.18 -10.11 -13.46
C ALA A 38 -21.53 -8.68 -13.92
N THR A 39 -21.52 -7.70 -13.00
CA THR A 39 -21.98 -6.33 -13.27
C THR A 39 -20.83 -5.37 -13.55
N LEU A 40 -19.69 -5.57 -12.88
CA LEU A 40 -18.52 -4.72 -13.01
C LEU A 40 -17.65 -5.18 -14.19
N SER A 41 -17.23 -4.23 -15.02
CA SER A 41 -16.24 -4.49 -16.07
C SER A 41 -14.85 -4.66 -15.48
N ASN A 42 -14.01 -5.48 -16.11
CA ASN A 42 -12.61 -5.72 -15.70
C ASN A 42 -12.49 -6.27 -14.28
N THR A 43 -13.41 -7.15 -13.86
CA THR A 43 -13.29 -7.84 -12.58
C THR A 43 -13.15 -9.33 -12.79
N GLU A 44 -12.31 -9.96 -11.97
CA GLU A 44 -12.11 -11.41 -11.95
C GLU A 44 -12.52 -11.98 -10.59
N TYR A 45 -13.33 -13.05 -10.63
CA TYR A 45 -13.73 -13.79 -9.45
C TYR A 45 -13.68 -15.28 -9.75
N ASN A 46 -12.75 -15.98 -9.11
CA ASN A 46 -12.58 -17.43 -9.19
C ASN A 46 -12.33 -17.99 -7.78
N PRO A 47 -13.37 -18.38 -7.03
CA PRO A 47 -13.26 -18.76 -5.62
C PRO A 47 -12.38 -20.00 -5.38
N GLU A 48 -12.19 -20.85 -6.39
CA GLU A 48 -11.29 -22.01 -6.32
C GLU A 48 -9.80 -21.61 -6.31
N GLN A 49 -9.46 -20.45 -6.91
CA GLN A 49 -8.10 -19.93 -6.95
C GLN A 49 -7.86 -18.83 -5.92
N PHE A 50 -8.82 -17.93 -5.74
CA PHE A 50 -8.75 -16.84 -4.78
C PHE A 50 -10.15 -16.43 -4.31
N PRO A 51 -10.38 -16.32 -2.98
CA PRO A 51 -11.72 -16.06 -2.44
C PRO A 51 -12.21 -14.61 -2.62
N GLY A 52 -11.32 -13.67 -2.97
CA GLY A 52 -11.69 -12.27 -3.16
C GLY A 52 -12.01 -11.94 -4.62
N LEU A 53 -12.86 -10.94 -4.82
CA LEU A 53 -13.04 -10.32 -6.14
C LEU A 53 -11.84 -9.39 -6.41
N VAL A 54 -11.22 -9.56 -7.57
CA VAL A 54 -10.09 -8.74 -8.05
C VAL A 54 -10.61 -7.80 -9.14
N ILE A 55 -10.12 -6.56 -9.14
CA ILE A 55 -10.40 -5.51 -10.15
C ILE A 55 -9.08 -5.16 -10.84
#